data_AF-A0A4U0RZ13-F1
#
_entry.id   AF-A0A4U0RZ13-F1
#
_cell.length_a   1.000
_cell.length_b   1.000
_cell.length_c   1.000
_cell.angle_alpha   90.00
_cell.angle_beta   90.00
_cell.angle_gamma   90.00
#
_symmetry.space_group_name_H-M   'P 1'
#
loop_
_entity.id
_entity.type
_entity.pdbx_description
1 polymer ?
#
loop_
_entity_poly.entity_id
_entity_poly.type
_entity_poly.pdbx_seq_one_letter_code
_entity_poly.pdbx_strand_id
1 'polypeptide(L)'
;MQVDAPVRAFLLRGPARHLPAVLSAAYFWTVDHDYGMHLTLAMGGRFGLHTNDWPPSTQWVAPYLSIIANALDQEESAAFFEAARRAHHRELKVTKARTHQFGFAAYLSTQLDDQERTLARASAWEAIKAIHHIVRQDPTADFEQYIDCAIDAWARSAGRQPVAAASGS
;
A
#
# COMPACT_ATOMS: atom_id res chain seq x y z
N MET A 1 -64.97 -16.04 11.61
CA MET A 1 -63.53 -15.84 11.41
C MET A 1 -62.84 -16.46 12.63
N GLN A 2 -62.84 -17.79 12.74
CA GLN A 2 -61.75 -18.71 12.36
C GLN A 2 -60.54 -18.55 13.31
N VAL A 3 -60.62 -19.10 14.54
CA VAL A 3 -60.16 -20.42 15.06
C VAL A 3 -58.63 -20.67 14.94
N ASP A 4 -58.05 -21.12 16.06
CA ASP A 4 -56.83 -21.92 16.29
C ASP A 4 -55.47 -21.24 16.60
N ALA A 5 -55.05 -21.39 17.86
CA ALA A 5 -53.74 -21.96 18.21
C ALA A 5 -53.93 -23.50 18.31
N PRO A 6 -52.94 -24.42 18.17
CA PRO A 6 -51.69 -24.37 18.97
C PRO A 6 -50.46 -25.21 18.48
N VAL A 7 -49.38 -25.21 19.29
CA VAL A 7 -48.52 -26.37 19.65
C VAL A 7 -47.40 -26.92 18.71
N ARG A 8 -46.19 -26.93 19.32
CA ARG A 8 -45.04 -27.87 19.26
C ARG A 8 -44.03 -27.90 18.10
N ALA A 9 -42.81 -27.56 18.52
CA ALA A 9 -41.51 -28.10 18.15
C ALA A 9 -41.47 -29.49 17.49
N PHE A 10 -40.63 -29.62 16.46
CA PHE A 10 -39.87 -30.85 16.19
C PHE A 10 -38.47 -30.52 15.65
N LEU A 11 -37.49 -31.15 16.29
CA LEU A 11 -36.06 -31.12 16.00
C LEU A 11 -35.71 -32.09 14.87
N LEU A 12 -34.83 -31.67 13.95
CA LEU A 12 -33.92 -32.53 13.18
C LEU A 12 -32.57 -31.76 13.14
N ARG A 13 -31.64 -32.00 14.07
CA ARG A 13 -30.59 -33.03 14.10
C ARG A 13 -29.60 -32.93 12.92
N GLY A 14 -28.43 -32.33 13.17
CA GLY A 14 -27.18 -32.62 12.45
C GLY A 14 -26.25 -31.42 12.21
N PRO A 15 -24.91 -31.58 12.21
CA PRO A 15 -24.00 -30.74 13.01
C PRO A 15 -22.89 -30.00 12.24
N ALA A 16 -22.12 -29.21 12.99
CA ALA A 16 -20.82 -28.61 12.67
C ALA A 16 -20.87 -27.45 11.65
N ARG A 17 -20.27 -26.28 11.91
CA ARG A 17 -18.86 -26.10 12.25
C ARG A 17 -18.61 -24.82 13.06
N HIS A 18 -17.66 -24.96 14.00
CA HIS A 18 -16.77 -23.93 14.55
C HIS A 18 -16.36 -22.87 13.49
N LEU A 19 -16.20 -21.59 13.80
CA LEU A 19 -15.26 -20.98 14.75
C LEU A 19 -15.67 -19.54 15.11
N PRO A 20 -15.27 -19.00 16.29
CA PRO A 20 -15.58 -17.63 16.71
C PRO A 20 -14.71 -16.59 15.98
N ALA A 21 -15.31 -15.41 15.77
CA ALA A 21 -14.75 -14.21 15.18
C ALA A 21 -13.66 -13.54 16.05
N VAL A 22 -12.53 -14.22 16.26
CA VAL A 22 -11.38 -13.69 17.00
C VAL A 22 -10.07 -13.98 16.26
N LEU A 23 -9.99 -13.63 14.97
CA LEU A 23 -8.72 -13.64 14.21
C LEU A 23 -8.67 -12.53 13.14
N SER A 24 -9.16 -11.32 13.44
CA SER A 24 -9.06 -10.18 12.51
C SER A 24 -8.53 -8.88 13.10
N ALA A 25 -8.29 -8.82 14.42
CA ALA A 25 -7.64 -7.64 15.01
C ALA A 25 -6.11 -7.72 14.96
N ALA A 26 -5.52 -8.91 14.88
CA ALA A 26 -4.06 -9.08 14.89
C ALA A 26 -3.39 -8.89 13.52
N TYR A 27 -4.14 -8.96 12.42
CA TYR A 27 -3.60 -8.82 11.06
C TYR A 27 -3.55 -7.36 10.57
N PHE A 28 -4.31 -6.45 11.19
CA PHE A 28 -4.34 -5.05 10.78
C PHE A 28 -3.14 -4.24 11.32
N TRP A 29 -2.52 -4.68 12.42
CA TRP A 29 -1.38 -3.98 13.04
C TRP A 29 -0.01 -4.59 12.70
N THR A 30 0.04 -5.76 12.05
CA THR A 30 1.30 -6.43 11.69
C THR A 30 1.88 -5.93 10.37
N VAL A 31 1.02 -5.59 9.40
CA VAL A 31 1.46 -5.06 8.10
C VAL A 31 2.22 -3.75 8.25
N ASP A 32 1.77 -2.86 9.16
CA ASP A 32 2.37 -1.55 9.40
C ASP A 32 3.80 -1.64 9.99
N HIS A 33 4.02 -2.57 10.92
CA HIS A 33 5.34 -2.73 11.56
C HIS A 33 6.37 -3.38 10.64
N ASP A 34 5.98 -4.45 9.93
CA ASP A 34 6.88 -5.16 9.03
C ASP A 34 7.25 -4.31 7.81
N TYR A 35 6.26 -3.66 7.19
CA TYR A 35 6.51 -2.76 6.05
C TYR A 35 7.39 -1.57 6.46
N GLY A 36 7.07 -0.88 7.56
CA GLY A 36 7.84 0.28 8.01
C GLY A 36 9.30 -0.06 8.32
N MET A 37 9.55 -1.21 8.96
CA MET A 37 10.91 -1.71 9.20
C MET A 37 11.62 -2.02 7.87
N HIS A 38 10.98 -2.74 6.95
CA HIS A 38 11.58 -3.09 5.67
C HIS A 38 11.84 -1.88 4.79
N LEU A 39 10.97 -0.87 4.84
CA LEU A 39 11.15 0.41 4.19
C LEU A 39 12.37 1.14 4.75
N THR A 40 12.52 1.17 6.07
CA THR A 40 13.71 1.75 6.73
C THR A 40 14.99 1.05 6.29
N LEU A 41 14.98 -0.29 6.19
CA LEU A 41 16.12 -1.06 5.70
C LEU A 41 16.42 -0.78 4.22
N ALA A 42 15.40 -0.67 3.37
CA ALA A 42 15.56 -0.35 1.96
C ALA A 42 16.15 1.07 1.79
N MET A 43 15.63 2.05 2.53
CA MET A 43 16.15 3.41 2.55
C MET A 43 17.60 3.46 3.07
N GLY A 44 17.93 2.71 4.12
CA GLY A 44 19.31 2.62 4.62
C GLY A 44 20.28 1.99 3.62
N GLY A 45 19.82 0.97 2.87
CA GLY A 45 20.60 0.39 1.78
C GLY A 45 20.80 1.35 0.61
N ARG A 46 19.84 2.25 0.35
CA ARG A 46 19.87 3.19 -0.77
C ARG A 46 20.64 4.47 -0.47
N PHE A 47 20.38 5.09 0.68
CA PHE A 47 20.87 6.42 1.04
C PHE A 47 22.05 6.40 2.02
N GLY A 48 22.38 5.24 2.60
CA GLY A 48 23.42 5.09 3.60
C GLY A 48 22.88 4.71 4.97
N LEU A 49 23.74 4.17 5.82
CA LEU A 49 23.33 3.63 7.13
C LEU A 49 23.01 4.71 8.16
N HIS A 50 23.55 5.93 7.99
CA HIS A 50 23.29 7.04 8.89
C HIS A 50 22.17 7.92 8.31
N THR A 51 21.16 8.23 9.12
CA THR A 51 20.03 9.07 8.69
C THR A 51 20.44 10.49 8.32
N ASN A 52 21.62 10.95 8.74
CA ASN A 52 22.20 12.23 8.33
C ASN A 52 22.64 12.25 6.85
N ASP A 53 22.84 11.07 6.25
CA ASP A 53 23.19 10.92 4.83
C ASP A 53 21.94 10.89 3.94
N TRP A 54 20.74 10.78 4.55
CA TRP A 54 19.49 10.66 3.82
C TRP A 54 19.04 12.02 3.28
N PRO A 55 18.31 12.06 2.15
CA PRO A 55 17.69 13.30 1.70
C PRO A 55 16.78 13.86 2.81
N PRO A 56 16.81 15.17 3.10
CA PRO A 56 15.98 15.80 4.15
C PRO A 56 14.48 15.51 4.02
N SER A 57 13.99 15.28 2.79
CA SER A 57 12.61 14.87 2.53
C SER A 57 12.22 13.53 3.13
N THR A 58 13.18 12.64 3.45
CA THR A 58 12.89 11.25 3.81
C THR A 58 11.98 11.14 5.02
N GLN A 59 12.17 11.99 6.04
CA GLN A 59 11.32 12.02 7.24
C GLN A 59 9.84 12.33 6.93
N TRP A 60 9.58 13.05 5.84
CA TRP A 60 8.24 13.42 5.40
C TRP A 60 7.68 12.41 4.42
N VAL A 61 8.50 11.86 3.53
CA VAL A 61 8.09 10.90 2.50
C VAL A 61 7.72 9.54 3.12
N ALA A 62 8.49 9.05 4.10
CA ALA A 62 8.27 7.71 4.65
C ALA A 62 6.85 7.49 5.23
N PRO A 63 6.27 8.41 6.03
CA PRO A 63 4.88 8.28 6.48
C PRO A 63 3.86 8.19 5.34
N TYR A 64 4.04 8.93 4.25
CA TYR A 64 3.12 8.86 3.10
C TYR A 64 3.24 7.53 2.34
N LEU A 65 4.44 6.94 2.26
CA LEU A 65 4.61 5.60 1.70
C LEU A 65 3.87 4.55 2.55
N SER A 66 3.95 4.65 3.87
CA SER A 66 3.18 3.80 4.78
C SER A 66 1.66 3.98 4.62
N ILE A 67 1.18 5.21 4.38
CA ILE A 67 -0.26 5.44 4.10
C ILE A 67 -0.70 4.64 2.86
N ILE A 68 0.09 4.66 1.78
CA ILE A 68 -0.22 3.91 0.56
C ILE A 68 -0.23 2.41 0.86
N ALA A 69 0.79 1.93 1.57
CA ALA A 69 0.96 0.53 1.92
C ALA A 69 -0.14 -0.02 2.85
N ASN A 70 -0.70 0.83 3.72
CA ASN A 70 -1.80 0.45 4.61
C ASN A 70 -3.17 0.59 3.93
N ALA A 71 -3.28 1.41 2.89
CA ALA A 71 -4.53 1.62 2.16
C ALA A 71 -4.78 0.56 1.11
N LEU A 72 -3.73 0.07 0.45
CA LEU A 72 -3.81 -0.88 -0.65
C LEU A 72 -3.17 -2.21 -0.23
N ASP A 73 -3.64 -3.33 -0.78
CA ASP A 73 -2.90 -4.58 -0.59
C ASP A 73 -1.53 -4.53 -1.28
N GLN A 74 -0.73 -5.58 -1.11
CA GLN A 74 0.63 -5.62 -1.65
C GLN A 74 0.66 -5.54 -3.18
N GLU A 75 -0.22 -6.26 -3.87
CA GLU A 75 -0.24 -6.31 -5.34
C GLU A 75 -0.72 -4.98 -5.90
N GLU A 76 -1.79 -4.43 -5.31
CA GLU A 76 -2.31 -3.10 -5.64
C GLU A 76 -1.28 -2.01 -5.37
N SER A 77 -0.59 -2.05 -4.24
CA SER A 77 0.47 -1.09 -3.89
C SER A 77 1.61 -1.11 -4.92
N ALA A 78 2.09 -2.30 -5.31
CA ALA A 78 3.15 -2.43 -6.30
C ALA A 78 2.73 -1.88 -7.66
N ALA A 79 1.53 -2.23 -8.14
CA ALA A 79 0.99 -1.70 -9.39
C ALA A 79 0.80 -0.17 -9.34
N PHE A 80 0.37 0.35 -8.19
CA PHE A 80 0.18 1.77 -7.95
C PHE A 80 1.51 2.54 -7.97
N PHE A 81 2.54 2.03 -7.30
CA PHE A 81 3.89 2.58 -7.33
C PHE A 81 4.50 2.58 -8.73
N GLU A 82 4.32 1.51 -9.50
CA GLU A 82 4.74 1.45 -10.90
C GLU A 82 4.00 2.47 -11.78
N ALA A 83 2.69 2.65 -11.57
CA ALA A 83 1.92 3.69 -12.25
C ALA A 83 2.43 5.10 -11.92
N ALA A 84 2.78 5.35 -10.65
CA ALA A 84 3.41 6.59 -10.21
C ALA A 84 4.78 6.81 -10.86
N ARG A 85 5.63 5.78 -10.95
CA ARG A 85 6.92 5.86 -11.67
C ARG A 85 6.72 6.25 -13.13
N ARG A 86 5.80 5.60 -13.84
CA ARG A 86 5.48 5.92 -15.25
C ARG A 86 4.95 7.35 -15.41
N ALA A 87 4.11 7.81 -14.49
CA ALA A 87 3.60 9.17 -14.49
C ALA A 87 4.71 10.21 -14.29
N HIS A 88 5.62 9.96 -13.35
CA HIS A 88 6.79 10.81 -13.10
C HIS A 88 7.71 10.88 -14.33
N HIS A 89 8.05 9.74 -14.94
CA HIS A 89 8.84 9.71 -16.17
C HIS A 89 8.21 10.52 -17.31
N ARG A 90 6.88 10.43 -17.45
CA ARG A 90 6.17 11.16 -18.49
C ARG A 90 6.20 12.67 -18.23
N GLU A 91 5.99 13.09 -16.98
CA GLU A 91 6.15 14.49 -16.58
C GLU A 91 7.56 15.02 -16.87
N LEU A 92 8.61 14.26 -16.53
CA LEU A 92 10.00 14.65 -16.80
C LEU A 92 10.29 14.77 -18.30
N LYS A 93 9.82 13.82 -19.11
CA LYS A 93 10.00 13.86 -20.59
C LYS A 93 9.36 15.11 -21.20
N VAL A 94 8.15 15.45 -20.78
CA VAL A 94 7.41 16.62 -21.26
C VAL A 94 8.05 17.93 -20.76
N THR A 95 8.47 17.97 -19.49
CA THR A 95 9.21 19.11 -18.92
C THR A 95 10.50 19.38 -19.71
N LYS A 96 11.27 18.33 -20.03
CA LYS A 96 12.50 18.42 -20.82
C LYS A 96 12.22 18.89 -22.26
N ALA A 97 11.12 18.44 -22.86
CA ALA A 97 10.69 18.85 -24.19
C ALA A 97 10.15 20.30 -24.23
N ARG A 98 9.98 20.95 -23.07
CA ARG A 98 9.33 22.27 -22.92
C ARG A 98 7.94 22.33 -23.56
N THR A 99 7.28 21.19 -23.67
CA THR A 99 5.91 21.11 -24.16
C THR A 99 4.97 21.22 -22.97
N HIS A 100 3.98 22.10 -23.05
CA HIS A 100 3.02 22.26 -21.96
C HIS A 100 1.92 21.20 -22.12
N GLN A 101 2.10 20.05 -21.49
CA GLN A 101 1.09 19.00 -21.45
C GLN A 101 1.10 18.39 -20.06
N PHE A 102 0.23 18.87 -19.16
CA PHE A 102 -0.19 18.23 -17.91
C PHE A 102 0.87 17.95 -16.82
N GLY A 103 0.45 18.01 -15.55
CA GLY A 103 1.30 17.67 -14.39
C GLY A 103 1.21 16.20 -13.98
N PHE A 104 2.06 15.78 -13.04
CA PHE A 104 2.10 14.41 -12.50
C PHE A 104 0.72 13.77 -12.23
N ALA A 105 -0.17 14.48 -11.52
CA ALA A 105 -1.49 13.94 -11.15
C ALA A 105 -2.36 13.56 -12.37
N ALA A 106 -2.29 14.36 -13.45
CA ALA A 106 -3.01 14.05 -14.67
C ALA A 106 -2.41 12.83 -15.38
N TYR A 107 -1.09 12.70 -15.39
CA TYR A 107 -0.46 11.49 -15.93
C TYR A 107 -0.75 10.25 -15.10
N LEU A 108 -0.74 10.37 -13.78
CA LEU A 108 -1.12 9.27 -12.89
C LEU A 108 -2.55 8.80 -13.16
N SER A 109 -3.48 9.72 -13.47
CA SER A 109 -4.87 9.38 -13.78
C SER A 109 -4.97 8.55 -15.05
N THR A 110 -4.17 8.87 -16.06
CA THR A 110 -4.11 8.06 -17.28
C THR A 110 -3.53 6.66 -17.06
N GLN A 111 -2.74 6.45 -15.99
CA GLN A 111 -2.08 5.16 -15.74
C GLN A 111 -2.92 4.20 -14.89
N LEU A 112 -3.84 4.71 -14.07
CA LEU A 112 -4.61 3.92 -13.12
C LEU A 112 -6.03 3.57 -13.59
N ASP A 113 -6.46 4.14 -14.73
CA ASP A 113 -7.82 4.05 -15.29
C ASP A 113 -8.90 4.58 -14.31
N ASP A 114 -10.08 4.96 -14.79
CA ASP A 114 -11.13 5.57 -13.94
C ASP A 114 -11.92 4.48 -13.18
N GLN A 115 -11.20 3.72 -12.35
CA GLN A 115 -11.72 2.64 -11.52
C GLN A 115 -12.41 3.19 -10.25
N GLU A 116 -13.23 2.33 -9.60
CA GLU A 116 -14.06 2.67 -8.44
C GLU A 116 -13.29 3.42 -7.35
N ARG A 117 -13.78 4.62 -6.99
CA ARG A 117 -13.16 5.50 -6.00
C ARG A 117 -13.47 5.07 -4.58
N THR A 118 -12.70 4.12 -4.07
CA THR A 118 -12.71 3.80 -2.63
C THR A 118 -11.96 4.87 -1.83
N LEU A 119 -12.31 5.05 -0.54
CA LEU A 119 -11.58 5.96 0.36
C LEU A 119 -10.11 5.55 0.53
N ALA A 120 -9.81 4.26 0.45
CA ALA A 120 -8.47 3.71 0.45
C ALA A 120 -7.66 4.20 -0.77
N ARG A 121 -8.19 4.02 -1.99
CA ARG A 121 -7.56 4.54 -3.21
C ARG A 121 -7.41 6.05 -3.20
N ALA A 122 -8.40 6.79 -2.70
CA ALA A 122 -8.31 8.24 -2.56
C ALA A 122 -7.18 8.65 -1.59
N SER A 123 -7.01 7.92 -0.48
CA SER A 123 -5.91 8.16 0.47
C SER A 123 -4.54 7.92 -0.15
N ALA A 124 -4.38 6.79 -0.86
CA ALA A 124 -3.14 6.48 -1.59
C ALA A 124 -2.83 7.54 -2.67
N TRP A 125 -3.87 8.02 -3.35
CA TRP A 125 -3.78 9.08 -4.35
C TRP A 125 -3.28 10.42 -3.79
N GLU A 126 -3.84 10.87 -2.68
CA GLU A 126 -3.37 12.09 -2.04
C GLU A 126 -1.95 11.94 -1.47
N ALA A 127 -1.64 10.78 -0.89
CA ALA A 127 -0.32 10.48 -0.36
C ALA A 127 0.77 10.52 -1.45
N ILE A 128 0.54 9.93 -2.63
CA ILE A 128 1.57 9.92 -3.69
C ILE A 128 1.77 11.29 -4.32
N LYS A 129 0.72 12.12 -4.40
CA LYS A 129 0.86 13.53 -4.80
C LYS A 129 1.66 14.33 -3.77
N ALA A 130 1.45 14.08 -2.48
CA ALA A 130 2.21 14.71 -1.42
C ALA A 130 3.70 14.34 -1.51
N ILE A 131 4.02 13.05 -1.70
CA ILE A 131 5.40 12.57 -1.93
C ILE A 131 6.02 13.29 -3.12
N HIS A 132 5.33 13.29 -4.27
CA HIS A 132 5.83 13.94 -5.48
C HIS A 132 6.11 15.43 -5.26
N HIS A 133 5.19 16.13 -4.58
CA HIS A 133 5.38 17.53 -4.23
C HIS A 133 6.59 17.75 -3.32
N ILE A 134 6.72 16.98 -2.24
CA ILE A 134 7.82 17.06 -1.28
C ILE A 134 9.16 16.84 -1.98
N VAL A 135 9.28 15.76 -2.75
CA VAL A 135 10.51 15.41 -3.46
C VAL A 135 10.90 16.49 -4.47
N ARG A 136 9.93 17.10 -5.16
CA ARG A 136 10.21 18.22 -6.07
C ARG A 136 10.80 19.45 -5.40
N GLN A 137 10.63 19.62 -4.09
CA GLN A 137 11.22 20.72 -3.32
C GLN A 137 12.61 20.37 -2.76
N ASP A 138 13.00 19.10 -2.78
CA ASP A 138 14.28 18.64 -2.25
C ASP A 138 15.23 18.28 -3.41
N PRO A 139 16.27 19.10 -3.69
CA PRO A 139 17.18 18.86 -4.82
C PRO A 139 18.10 17.65 -4.62
N THR A 140 18.18 17.10 -3.41
CA THR A 140 18.98 15.91 -3.08
C THR A 140 18.17 14.62 -3.17
N ALA A 141 16.84 14.76 -3.30
CA ALA A 141 15.91 13.65 -3.37
C ALA A 141 15.62 13.23 -4.81
N ASP A 142 15.37 11.94 -4.98
CA ASP A 142 14.95 11.34 -6.24
C ASP A 142 13.67 10.54 -5.99
N PHE A 143 12.62 10.89 -6.72
CA PHE A 143 11.30 10.30 -6.54
C PHE A 143 11.35 8.79 -6.80
N GLU A 144 12.07 8.36 -7.83
CA GLU A 144 12.14 6.96 -8.21
C GLU A 144 12.81 6.13 -7.14
N GLN A 145 13.80 6.67 -6.45
CA GLN A 145 14.51 5.97 -5.38
C GLN A 145 13.61 5.67 -4.19
N TYR A 146 12.70 6.58 -3.85
CA TYR A 146 11.68 6.32 -2.83
C TYR A 146 10.68 5.25 -3.27
N ILE A 147 10.28 5.26 -4.55
CA ILE A 147 9.40 4.24 -5.11
C ILE A 147 10.08 2.87 -5.12
N ASP A 148 11.36 2.80 -5.48
CA ASP A 148 12.16 1.58 -5.46
C ASP A 148 12.25 1.02 -4.04
N CYS A 149 12.54 1.87 -3.04
CA CYS A 149 12.57 1.45 -1.64
C CYS A 149 11.22 0.90 -1.17
N ALA A 150 10.11 1.51 -1.61
CA ALA A 150 8.77 1.07 -1.25
C ALA A 150 8.40 -0.30 -1.85
N ILE A 151 8.81 -0.55 -3.10
CA ILE A 151 8.62 -1.85 -3.77
C ILE A 151 9.51 -2.92 -3.12
N ASP A 152 10.77 -2.61 -2.82
CA ASP A 152 11.70 -3.50 -2.14
C ASP A 152 11.18 -3.89 -0.75
N ALA A 153 10.58 -2.95 -0.02
CA ALA A 153 9.99 -3.20 1.28
C ALA A 153 8.85 -4.25 1.21
N TRP A 154 8.02 -4.16 0.17
CA TRP A 154 6.98 -5.15 -0.10
C TRP A 154 7.55 -6.52 -0.46
N ALA A 155 8.55 -6.58 -1.33
CA ALA A 155 9.19 -7.84 -1.71
C ALA A 155 9.77 -8.59 -0.50
N ARG A 156 10.40 -7.86 0.44
CA ARG A 156 10.94 -8.43 1.69
C ARG A 156 9.85 -8.85 2.68
N SER A 157 8.69 -8.21 2.63
CA SER A 157 7.53 -8.58 3.44
C SER A 157 6.90 -9.91 2.97
N ALA A 158 6.77 -10.10 1.65
CA ALA A 158 6.26 -11.34 1.07
C ALA A 158 7.18 -12.56 1.28
N GLY A 159 8.50 -12.36 1.24
CA GLY A 159 9.48 -13.42 1.49
C GLY A 159 9.44 -14.00 2.92
N ARG A 160 8.65 -13.41 3.83
CA ARG A 160 8.51 -13.80 5.23
C ARG A 160 7.19 -14.52 5.55
N GLN A 161 6.45 -15.03 4.56
CA GLN A 161 5.31 -15.89 4.86
C GLN A 161 5.77 -17.10 5.70
N PRO A 162 5.10 -17.41 6.83
CA PRO A 162 5.47 -18.56 7.63
C PRO A 162 5.29 -19.81 6.79
N VAL A 163 6.36 -20.57 6.61
CA VAL A 163 6.27 -21.94 6.09
C VAL A 163 5.33 -22.66 7.04
N ALA A 164 4.08 -22.90 6.60
CA ALA A 164 3.14 -23.70 7.36
C ALA A 164 3.87 -24.98 7.74
N ALA A 165 3.96 -25.24 9.05
CA ALA A 165 4.66 -26.37 9.61
C ALA A 165 4.36 -27.60 8.76
N ALA A 166 5.38 -28.13 8.10
CA ALA A 166 5.35 -29.48 7.58
C ALA A 166 5.18 -30.37 8.82
N SER A 167 3.92 -30.61 9.19
CA SER A 167 3.53 -31.62 10.16
C SER A 167 3.81 -32.97 9.52
N GLY A 168 5.07 -33.36 9.54
CA GLY A 168 5.47 -34.75 9.45
C GLY A 168 5.12 -35.42 10.77
N SER A 169 4.23 -36.40 10.71
CA SER A 169 4.26 -37.67 11.45
C SER A 169 3.12 -38.54 10.95
#